data_AF-A0A8J5UHQ9-F1
#
_entry.id   AF-A0A8J5UHQ9-F1
#
_cell.length_a   1.000
_cell.length_b   1.000
_cell.length_c   1.000
_cell.angle_alpha   90.00
_cell.angle_beta   90.00
_cell.angle_gamma   90.00
#
_symmetry.space_group_name_H-M   'P 1'
#
loop_
_entity.id
_entity.type
_entity.pdbx_description
1 polymer ?
#
loop_
_entity_poly.entity_id
_entity_poly.type
_entity_poly.pdbx_seq_one_letter_code
_entity_poly.pdbx_strand_id
1 'polypeptide(L)'
;MSQDIEEYKALTSTLSSFYNFHKYQTEQIIKPRLLKQQALTPQEAQLVPWYTKHIENLKECIILNTNFLETLAISVANAWSVPSDPQSWEPATERDYDVVATTLLQLMREWSDEGQKEREVCYGKILDELESIYPDKLQRQNIKILNPGTPNPSNNNLNQVSPKT
;
A
#
# COMPACT_ATOMS: atom_id res chain seq x y z
N MET A 1 -25.60 2.90 -12.94
CA MET A 1 -25.01 2.88 -14.30
C MET A 1 -23.86 3.86 -14.47
N SER A 2 -23.96 5.18 -14.18
CA SER A 2 -22.75 6.05 -14.23
C SER A 2 -21.83 5.87 -13.02
N GLN A 3 -22.38 5.68 -11.82
CA GLN A 3 -21.61 5.43 -10.60
C GLN A 3 -20.78 4.14 -10.70
N ASP A 4 -21.37 3.05 -11.22
CA ASP A 4 -20.66 1.77 -11.39
C ASP A 4 -19.47 1.90 -12.36
N ILE A 5 -19.58 2.78 -13.36
CA ILE A 5 -18.48 3.07 -14.30
C ILE A 5 -17.39 3.88 -13.59
N GLU A 6 -17.75 4.91 -12.82
CA GLU A 6 -16.79 5.71 -12.05
C GLU A 6 -16.05 4.86 -11.00
N GLU A 7 -16.74 3.96 -10.31
CA GLU A 7 -16.14 3.01 -9.36
C GLU A 7 -15.18 2.05 -10.06
N TYR A 8 -15.57 1.49 -11.23
CA TYR A 8 -14.68 0.65 -12.03
C TYR A 8 -13.42 1.40 -12.47
N LYS A 9 -13.56 2.66 -12.90
CA LYS A 9 -12.43 3.50 -13.29
C LYS A 9 -11.51 3.80 -12.12
N ALA A 10 -12.06 4.16 -10.96
CA ALA A 10 -11.29 4.40 -9.74
C ALA A 10 -10.53 3.15 -9.30
N LEU A 11 -11.19 1.98 -9.32
CA LEU A 11 -10.58 0.68 -9.03
C LEU A 11 -9.42 0.40 -9.98
N THR A 12 -9.65 0.45 -11.29
CA THR A 12 -8.62 0.11 -12.28
C THR A 12 -7.47 1.12 -12.32
N SER A 13 -7.74 2.41 -12.09
CA SER A 13 -6.69 3.44 -11.89
C SER A 13 -5.81 3.13 -10.66
N THR A 14 -6.43 2.68 -9.57
CA THR A 14 -5.71 2.25 -8.37
C THR A 14 -4.86 1.02 -8.67
N LEU A 15 -5.39 -0.01 -9.33
CA LEU A 15 -4.61 -1.19 -9.72
C LEU A 15 -3.43 -0.82 -10.63
N SER A 16 -3.66 0.09 -11.58
CA SER A 16 -2.62 0.64 -12.46
C SER A 16 -1.52 1.35 -11.68
N SER A 17 -1.85 2.08 -10.62
CA SER A 17 -0.86 2.83 -9.85
C SER A 17 0.07 1.90 -9.09
N PHE A 18 -0.47 0.85 -8.46
CA PHE A 18 0.32 -0.18 -7.79
C PHE A 18 1.23 -0.91 -8.78
N TYR A 19 0.67 -1.35 -9.91
CA TYR A 19 1.42 -2.10 -10.92
C TYR A 19 2.55 -1.26 -11.54
N ASN A 20 2.29 0.00 -11.87
CA ASN A 20 3.24 0.86 -12.58
C ASN A 20 4.11 1.74 -11.66
N PHE A 21 4.00 1.61 -10.34
CA PHE A 21 4.69 2.49 -9.39
C PHE A 21 6.21 2.54 -9.62
N HIS A 22 6.81 1.42 -10.01
CA HIS A 22 8.24 1.33 -10.31
C HIS A 22 8.69 2.25 -11.45
N LYS A 23 7.83 2.46 -12.46
CA LYS A 23 8.10 3.36 -13.58
C LYS A 23 8.15 4.79 -13.07
N TYR A 24 7.16 5.17 -12.25
CA TYR A 24 7.13 6.47 -11.60
C TYR A 24 8.36 6.69 -10.71
N GLN A 25 8.73 5.73 -9.86
CA GLN A 25 9.91 5.82 -9.00
C GLN A 25 11.21 5.93 -9.82
N THR A 26 11.33 5.17 -10.92
CA THR A 26 12.49 5.26 -11.80
C THR A 26 12.62 6.66 -12.42
N GLU A 27 11.50 7.24 -12.87
CA GLU A 27 11.48 8.57 -13.47
C GLU A 27 11.76 9.67 -12.46
N GLN A 28 11.15 9.61 -11.29
CA GLN A 28 11.19 10.70 -10.30
C GLN A 28 12.39 10.61 -9.35
N ILE A 29 12.88 9.39 -9.09
CA ILE A 29 13.95 9.16 -8.10
C ILE A 29 15.27 8.86 -8.79
N ILE A 30 15.29 7.86 -9.67
CA ILE A 30 16.54 7.32 -10.21
C ILE A 30 17.14 8.22 -11.29
N LYS A 31 16.37 8.58 -12.33
CA LYS A 31 16.90 9.38 -13.44
C LYS A 31 17.50 10.72 -12.98
N PRO A 32 16.84 11.52 -12.11
CA PRO A 32 17.42 12.80 -11.67
C PRO A 32 18.71 12.63 -10.87
N ARG A 33 18.85 11.53 -10.12
CA ARG A 33 20.07 11.22 -9.35
C ARG A 33 21.22 10.79 -10.25
N LEU A 34 20.94 10.00 -11.29
CA LEU A 34 21.95 9.63 -12.29
C LEU A 34 22.45 10.84 -13.07
N LEU A 35 21.55 11.73 -13.50
CA LEU A 35 21.95 12.97 -14.19
C LEU A 35 22.83 13.85 -13.29
N LYS A 36 22.45 14.00 -12.01
CA LYS A 36 23.27 14.72 -11.03
C LYS A 36 24.64 14.08 -10.83
N GLN A 37 24.71 12.76 -10.73
CA GLN A 37 25.97 12.03 -10.60
C GLN A 37 26.91 12.28 -11.78
N GLN A 38 26.36 12.23 -13.00
CA GLN A 38 27.13 12.46 -14.23
C GLN A 38 27.63 13.90 -14.36
N ALA A 39 26.94 14.85 -13.73
CA ALA A 39 27.31 16.25 -13.73
C ALA A 39 28.38 16.62 -12.69
N LEU A 40 28.75 15.71 -11.78
CA LEU A 40 29.75 15.99 -10.74
C LEU A 40 31.15 16.14 -11.32
N THR A 41 31.88 17.14 -10.83
CA THR A 41 33.33 17.23 -11.06
C THR A 41 34.07 16.13 -10.29
N PRO A 42 35.33 15.80 -10.65
CA PRO A 42 36.12 14.81 -9.91
C PRO A 42 36.30 15.15 -8.43
N GLN A 43 36.39 16.43 -8.08
CA GLN A 43 36.54 16.90 -6.70
C GLN A 43 35.25 16.71 -5.90
N GLU A 44 34.10 17.02 -6.48
CA GLU A 44 32.80 16.79 -5.84
C GLU A 44 32.49 15.29 -5.69
N ALA A 45 32.83 14.49 -6.70
CA ALA A 45 32.66 13.04 -6.64
C ALA A 45 33.44 12.39 -5.47
N GLN A 46 34.61 12.93 -5.13
CA GLN A 46 35.39 12.49 -3.96
C GLN A 46 34.70 12.79 -2.63
N LEU A 47 33.77 13.76 -2.57
CA LEU A 47 32.99 14.05 -1.35
C LEU A 47 31.85 13.06 -1.15
N VAL A 48 31.39 12.40 -2.21
CA VAL A 48 30.25 11.46 -2.18
C VAL A 48 30.58 10.11 -2.84
N PRO A 49 31.66 9.42 -2.41
CA PRO A 49 32.07 8.15 -3.03
C PRO A 49 31.01 7.04 -2.87
N TRP A 50 30.11 7.18 -1.90
CA TRP A 50 28.99 6.27 -1.63
C TRP A 50 27.79 6.46 -2.57
N TYR A 51 27.75 7.54 -3.37
CA TYR A 51 26.55 7.92 -4.12
C TYR A 51 26.14 6.90 -5.18
N THR A 52 27.12 6.30 -5.88
CA THR A 52 26.85 5.22 -6.85
C THR A 52 26.16 4.05 -6.19
N LYS A 53 26.72 3.56 -5.07
CA LYS A 53 26.16 2.42 -4.35
C LYS A 53 24.78 2.74 -3.78
N HIS A 54 24.56 3.98 -3.34
CA HIS A 54 23.25 4.42 -2.90
C HIS A 54 22.19 4.35 -4.03
N ILE A 55 22.52 4.80 -5.24
CA ILE A 55 21.60 4.68 -6.39
C ILE A 55 21.33 3.22 -6.74
N GLU A 56 22.34 2.35 -6.68
CA GLU A 56 22.16 0.90 -6.88
C GLU A 56 21.21 0.30 -5.84
N ASN A 57 21.42 0.59 -4.56
CA ASN A 57 20.54 0.13 -3.49
C ASN A 57 19.10 0.64 -3.68
N LEU A 58 18.91 1.89 -4.13
CA LEU A 58 17.58 2.42 -4.44
C LEU A 58 16.91 1.63 -5.58
N LYS A 59 17.65 1.25 -6.63
CA LYS A 59 17.12 0.41 -7.71
C LYS A 59 16.72 -0.97 -7.20
N GLU A 60 17.54 -1.58 -6.34
CA GLU A 60 17.22 -2.87 -5.71
C GLU A 60 15.93 -2.77 -4.87
N CYS A 61 15.79 -1.72 -4.05
CA CYS A 61 14.56 -1.46 -3.29
C CYS A 61 13.34 -1.29 -4.20
N ILE A 62 13.47 -0.55 -5.32
CA ILE A 62 12.38 -0.41 -6.30
C ILE A 62 11.98 -1.78 -6.83
N ILE A 63 12.93 -2.63 -7.24
CA ILE A 63 12.65 -3.98 -7.75
C ILE A 63 11.90 -4.84 -6.73
N LEU A 64 12.34 -4.84 -5.47
CA LEU A 64 11.67 -5.58 -4.39
C LEU A 64 10.22 -5.11 -4.21
N ASN A 65 10.00 -3.80 -4.20
CA ASN A 65 8.67 -3.22 -4.11
C ASN A 65 7.81 -3.54 -5.34
N THR A 66 8.38 -3.52 -6.55
CA THR A 66 7.69 -3.90 -7.79
C THR A 66 7.12 -5.31 -7.69
N ASN A 67 7.94 -6.27 -7.28
CA ASN A 67 7.51 -7.66 -7.20
C ASN A 67 6.30 -7.83 -6.27
N PHE A 68 6.31 -7.14 -5.12
CA PHE A 68 5.19 -7.14 -4.19
C PHE A 68 3.95 -6.44 -4.78
N LEU A 69 4.10 -5.22 -5.31
CA LEU A 69 2.98 -4.39 -5.76
C LEU A 69 2.31 -4.92 -7.02
N GLU A 70 3.07 -5.44 -7.99
CA GLU A 70 2.50 -6.08 -9.18
C GLU A 70 1.72 -7.34 -8.81
N THR A 71 2.29 -8.18 -7.92
CA THR A 71 1.60 -9.38 -7.41
C THR A 71 0.30 -9.00 -6.69
N LEU A 72 0.33 -7.95 -5.86
CA LEU A 72 -0.84 -7.45 -5.16
C LEU A 72 -1.91 -6.96 -6.14
N ALA A 73 -1.54 -6.13 -7.11
CA ALA A 73 -2.47 -5.59 -8.11
C ALA A 73 -3.14 -6.70 -8.92
N ILE A 74 -2.38 -7.69 -9.41
CA ILE A 74 -2.92 -8.82 -10.16
C ILE A 74 -3.83 -9.70 -9.30
N SER A 75 -3.44 -9.95 -8.04
CA SER A 75 -4.25 -10.74 -7.11
C SER A 75 -5.60 -10.09 -6.82
N VAL A 76 -5.61 -8.77 -6.61
CA VAL A 76 -6.85 -8.01 -6.38
C VAL A 76 -7.69 -7.93 -7.65
N ALA A 77 -7.08 -7.70 -8.81
CA ALA A 77 -7.78 -7.69 -10.10
C ALA A 77 -8.55 -9.01 -10.31
N ASN A 78 -7.88 -10.14 -10.08
CA ASN A 78 -8.51 -11.46 -10.19
C ASN A 78 -9.64 -11.66 -9.16
N ALA A 79 -9.40 -11.29 -7.89
CA ALA A 79 -10.41 -11.42 -6.83
C ALA A 79 -11.66 -10.57 -7.09
N TRP A 80 -11.51 -9.44 -7.79
CA TRP A 80 -12.60 -8.51 -8.11
C TRP A 80 -13.12 -8.68 -9.54
N SER A 81 -12.70 -9.74 -10.25
CA SER A 81 -13.11 -10.03 -11.64
C SER A 81 -12.82 -8.89 -12.63
N VAL A 82 -11.78 -8.11 -12.37
CA VAL A 82 -11.22 -7.14 -13.32
C VAL A 82 -10.35 -7.91 -14.33
N PRO A 83 -10.34 -7.54 -15.63
CA PRO A 83 -9.45 -8.16 -16.61
C PRO A 83 -8.00 -8.16 -16.12
N SER A 84 -7.32 -9.30 -16.19
CA SER A 84 -5.95 -9.42 -15.66
C SER A 84 -4.89 -8.69 -16.50
N ASP A 85 -5.24 -8.17 -17.68
CA ASP A 85 -4.35 -7.39 -18.54
C ASP A 85 -4.24 -5.94 -18.04
N PRO A 86 -3.10 -5.51 -17.46
CA PRO A 86 -2.94 -4.17 -16.92
C PRO A 86 -2.98 -3.06 -17.97
N GLN A 87 -2.81 -3.38 -19.26
CA GLN A 87 -2.93 -2.40 -20.34
C GLN A 87 -4.39 -1.97 -20.59
N SER A 88 -5.35 -2.76 -20.12
CA SER A 88 -6.79 -2.46 -20.25
C SER A 88 -7.34 -1.59 -19.12
N TRP A 89 -6.53 -1.33 -18.09
CA TRP A 89 -6.93 -0.57 -16.90
C TRP A 89 -6.86 0.93 -17.16
N GLU A 90 -7.64 1.71 -16.40
CA GLU A 90 -7.53 3.17 -16.46
C GLU A 90 -6.12 3.61 -16.04
N PRO A 91 -5.53 4.62 -16.71
CA PRO A 91 -4.20 5.13 -16.36
C PRO A 91 -4.19 5.79 -14.98
N ALA A 92 -3.17 5.47 -14.18
CA ALA A 92 -2.94 6.09 -12.89
C ALA A 92 -2.51 7.56 -13.02
N THR A 93 -2.92 8.37 -12.07
CA THR A 93 -2.48 9.76 -11.90
C THR A 93 -1.27 9.87 -10.96
N GLU A 94 -0.60 11.03 -10.93
CA GLU A 94 0.48 11.28 -9.97
C GLU A 94 0.03 11.13 -8.51
N ARG A 95 -1.19 11.60 -8.21
CA ARG A 95 -1.80 11.46 -6.89
C ARG A 95 -1.98 9.99 -6.49
N ASP A 96 -2.31 9.12 -7.45
CA ASP A 96 -2.46 7.70 -7.16
C ASP A 96 -1.12 7.07 -6.76
N TYR A 97 0.00 7.52 -7.33
CA TYR A 97 1.33 7.07 -6.92
C TYR A 97 1.73 7.56 -5.52
N ASP A 98 1.33 8.77 -5.12
CA ASP A 98 1.51 9.25 -3.74
C ASP A 98 0.73 8.37 -2.73
N VAL A 99 -0.46 7.90 -3.12
CA VAL A 99 -1.24 6.93 -2.34
C VAL A 99 -0.50 5.60 -2.23
N VAL A 100 0.13 5.10 -3.30
CA VAL A 100 0.97 3.87 -3.21
C VAL A 100 2.13 4.07 -2.24
N ALA A 101 2.84 5.19 -2.33
CA ALA A 101 3.97 5.50 -1.45
C ALA A 101 3.56 5.51 0.03
N THR A 102 2.47 6.20 0.35
CA THR A 102 1.92 6.24 1.71
C THR A 102 1.35 4.91 2.17
N THR A 103 0.81 4.11 1.25
CA THR A 103 0.34 2.75 1.55
C THR A 103 1.48 1.82 1.93
N LEU A 104 2.65 1.90 1.29
CA LEU A 104 3.83 1.13 1.70
C LEU A 104 4.28 1.49 3.13
N LEU A 105 4.27 2.78 3.48
CA LEU A 105 4.56 3.22 4.86
C LEU A 105 3.51 2.72 5.86
N GLN A 106 2.25 2.75 5.45
CA GLN A 106 1.13 2.23 6.22
C GLN A 106 1.29 0.73 6.49
N LEU A 107 1.71 -0.06 5.49
CA LEU A 107 1.97 -1.50 5.65
C LEU A 107 3.11 -1.75 6.65
N MET A 108 4.19 -0.97 6.57
CA MET A 108 5.29 -1.06 7.55
C MET A 108 4.78 -0.77 8.97
N ARG A 109 4.04 0.33 9.17
CA ARG A 109 3.48 0.69 10.47
C ARG A 109 2.60 -0.42 11.06
N GLU A 110 1.72 -1.01 10.26
CA GLU A 110 0.75 -1.99 10.75
C GLU A 110 1.35 -3.39 10.92
N TRP A 111 2.29 -3.79 10.06
CA TRP A 111 2.69 -5.20 9.91
C TRP A 111 4.19 -5.48 10.07
N SER A 112 5.03 -4.47 10.35
CA SER A 112 6.45 -4.69 10.64
C SER A 112 6.76 -4.68 12.13
N ASP A 113 7.92 -5.22 12.50
CA ASP A 113 8.44 -5.16 13.87
C ASP A 113 8.80 -3.72 14.26
N GLU A 114 9.33 -2.93 13.32
CA GLU A 114 9.66 -1.51 13.54
C GLU A 114 8.41 -0.68 13.90
N GLY A 115 7.24 -1.04 13.36
CA GLY A 115 5.96 -0.40 13.69
C GLY A 115 5.40 -0.76 15.07
N GLN A 116 5.95 -1.76 15.77
CA GLN A 116 5.37 -2.29 17.03
C GLN A 116 5.17 -1.20 18.09
N LYS A 117 6.20 -0.40 18.34
CA LYS A 117 6.14 0.65 19.37
C LYS A 117 5.04 1.67 19.09
N GLU A 118 4.85 2.03 17.82
CA GLU A 118 3.78 2.95 17.42
C GLU A 118 2.41 2.31 17.62
N ARG A 119 2.24 1.04 17.23
CA ARG A 119 0.99 0.28 17.47
C ARG A 119 0.68 0.15 18.96
N GLU A 120 1.66 -0.09 19.81
CA GLU A 120 1.46 -0.17 21.26
C GLU A 120 0.97 1.17 21.83
N VAL A 121 1.54 2.29 21.39
CA VAL A 121 1.13 3.62 21.84
C VAL A 121 -0.27 3.97 21.35
N CYS A 122 -0.57 3.69 20.08
CA CYS A 122 -1.83 4.06 19.43
C CYS A 122 -2.98 3.10 19.82
N TYR A 123 -2.77 1.80 19.72
CA TYR A 123 -3.80 0.78 19.95
C TYR A 123 -3.83 0.28 21.39
N GLY A 124 -2.70 0.27 22.11
CA GLY A 124 -2.65 -0.26 23.48
C GLY A 124 -3.67 0.41 24.40
N LYS A 125 -3.75 1.75 24.37
CA LYS A 125 -4.74 2.50 25.18
C LYS A 125 -6.19 2.16 24.85
N ILE A 126 -6.48 1.92 23.56
CA ILE A 126 -7.82 1.56 23.11
C ILE A 126 -8.14 0.14 23.57
N LEU A 127 -7.18 -0.78 23.45
CA LEU A 127 -7.32 -2.15 23.91
C LEU A 127 -7.54 -2.19 25.42
N ASP A 128 -6.72 -1.51 26.22
CA ASP A 128 -6.85 -1.45 27.68
C ASP A 128 -8.27 -1.01 28.11
N GLU A 129 -8.81 0.02 27.45
CA GLU A 129 -10.17 0.51 27.73
C GLU A 129 -11.23 -0.53 27.33
N LEU A 130 -11.09 -1.15 26.16
CA LEU A 130 -11.99 -2.23 25.73
C LEU A 130 -11.95 -3.44 26.68
N GLU A 131 -10.77 -3.76 27.21
CA GLU A 131 -10.62 -4.86 28.17
C GLU A 131 -11.25 -4.55 29.52
N SER A 132 -11.22 -3.27 29.93
CA SER A 132 -11.89 -2.77 31.14
C SER A 132 -13.42 -2.78 31.00
N ILE A 133 -13.96 -2.28 29.88
CA ILE A 133 -15.40 -2.25 29.61
C ILE A 133 -15.96 -3.67 29.41
N TYR A 134 -15.17 -4.56 28.78
CA TYR A 134 -15.58 -5.92 28.44
C TYR A 134 -14.64 -6.96 29.06
N PRO A 135 -14.68 -7.18 30.39
CA PRO A 135 -13.74 -8.05 31.07
C PRO A 135 -13.98 -9.55 30.80
N ASP A 136 -15.22 -9.95 30.50
CA ASP A 136 -15.56 -11.34 30.19
C ASP A 136 -15.15 -11.73 28.76
N LYS A 137 -14.03 -12.43 28.66
CA LYS A 137 -13.46 -12.88 27.38
C LYS A 137 -14.40 -13.79 26.58
N LEU A 138 -15.24 -14.61 27.22
CA LEU A 138 -16.15 -15.53 26.52
C LEU A 138 -17.32 -14.79 25.86
N GLN A 139 -17.69 -13.62 26.40
CA GLN A 139 -18.77 -12.80 25.87
C GLN A 139 -18.31 -11.80 24.81
N ARG A 140 -17.00 -11.51 24.71
CA ARG A 140 -16.44 -10.55 23.73
C ARG A 140 -16.87 -10.83 22.28
N GLN A 141 -17.07 -12.10 21.91
CA GLN A 141 -17.55 -12.49 20.56
C GLN A 141 -18.95 -11.96 20.21
N ASN A 142 -19.78 -11.65 21.21
CA ASN A 142 -21.14 -11.13 21.02
C ASN A 142 -21.18 -9.60 20.91
N ILE A 143 -20.03 -8.94 21.09
CA ILE A 143 -19.90 -7.48 21.16
C ILE A 143 -19.58 -6.95 19.77
N LYS A 144 -20.35 -5.96 19.33
CA LYS A 144 -20.16 -5.31 18.02
C LYS A 144 -19.41 -4.01 18.22
N ILE A 145 -18.20 -3.92 17.65
CA ILE A 145 -17.37 -2.72 17.67
C ILE A 145 -17.28 -2.16 16.25
N LEU A 146 -17.54 -0.87 16.10
CA LEU A 146 -17.32 -0.13 14.85
C LEU A 146 -15.98 0.59 14.93
N ASN A 147 -15.10 0.36 13.96
CA ASN A 147 -13.83 1.08 13.81
C ASN A 147 -13.83 1.85 12.48
N PRO A 148 -14.27 3.13 12.47
CA PRO A 148 -14.32 3.91 11.24
C PRO A 148 -12.90 4.28 10.77
N GLY A 149 -12.70 4.35 9.45
CA GLY A 149 -11.41 4.78 8.87
C GLY A 149 -10.32 3.71 8.85
N THR A 150 -10.65 2.43 9.10
CA THR A 150 -9.69 1.34 8.95
C THR A 150 -9.45 0.99 7.48
N PRO A 151 -8.20 0.80 7.05
CA PRO A 151 -7.90 0.09 5.81
C PRO A 151 -8.28 -1.39 5.99
N ASN A 152 -9.49 -1.73 5.55
CA ASN A 152 -10.07 -3.07 5.36
C ASN A 152 -9.54 -4.22 6.27
N PRO A 153 -10.15 -4.45 7.45
CA PRO A 153 -10.17 -5.78 8.05
C PRO A 153 -11.24 -6.59 7.30
N SER A 154 -10.81 -7.46 6.39
CA SER A 154 -11.59 -8.53 5.74
C SER A 154 -13.05 -8.66 6.20
N ASN A 155 -13.99 -8.31 5.33
CA ASN A 155 -15.41 -8.66 5.46
C ASN A 155 -15.58 -10.19 5.44
N ASN A 156 -15.46 -10.84 6.60
CA ASN A 156 -15.94 -12.20 6.80
C ASN A 156 -17.47 -12.20 6.97
N ASN A 157 -18.19 -11.83 5.91
CA ASN A 157 -19.63 -12.09 5.76
C ASN A 157 -19.87 -12.95 4.52
N LEU A 158 -19.30 -14.15 4.53
CA LEU A 158 -19.85 -15.28 3.79
C LEU A 158 -20.80 -16.00 4.74
N ASN A 159 -22.07 -16.13 4.34
CA ASN A 159 -23.21 -16.74 5.04
C ASN A 159 -24.13 -15.81 5.85
N GLN A 160 -24.85 -14.92 5.16
CA GLN A 160 -26.27 -14.71 5.45
C GLN A 160 -27.07 -14.58 4.14
N VAL A 161 -27.23 -15.69 3.42
CA VAL A 161 -28.36 -15.84 2.49
C VAL A 161 -29.54 -16.30 3.35
N SER A 162 -30.42 -15.37 3.72
CA SER A 162 -31.74 -15.75 4.23
C SER A 162 -32.60 -16.22 3.06
N PRO A 163 -33.27 -17.39 3.15
CA PRO A 163 -34.20 -17.83 2.13
C PRO A 163 -35.43 -16.89 2.16
N LYS A 164 -35.70 -16.23 1.04
CA LYS A 164 -36.99 -15.55 0.84
C LYS A 164 -38.05 -16.63 0.66
N THR A 165 -38.94 -16.77 1.64
CA THR A 165 -40.33 -17.23 1.42
C THR A 165 -41.08 -16.21 0.58
#